data_AF-A0A536T1X8-F1
#
_entry.id   AF-A0A536T1X8-F1
#
_cell.length_a   1.000
_cell.length_b   1.000
_cell.length_c   1.000
_cell.angle_alpha   90.00
_cell.angle_beta   90.00
_cell.angle_gamma   90.00
#
_symmetry.space_group_name_H-M   'P 1'
#
loop_
_entity.id
_entity.type
_entity.pdbx_description
1 polymer ?
#
loop_
_entity_poly.entity_id
_entity_poly.type
_entity_poly.pdbx_seq_one_letter_code
_entity_poly.pdbx_strand_id
1 'polypeptide(L)' 'MTRLERDAVPAEIVDQLRAGAIVAPAEVGTIELVGAGQGAITCFQGLLTGDIENPGDGAFVYGALL' A
#
# COMPACT_ATOMS: atom_id res chain seq x y z
N MET A 1 0.54 10.28 -4.70
CA MET A 1 1.47 9.23 -5.14
C MET A 1 2.82 9.89 -5.39
N THR A 2 3.77 9.75 -4.46
CA THR A 2 5.10 10.33 -4.63
C THR A 2 5.89 9.40 -5.55
N ARG A 3 5.97 9.75 -6.84
CA ARG A 3 6.84 9.05 -7.78
C ARG A 3 8.28 9.26 -7.32
N LEU A 4 9.00 8.19 -7.01
CA LEU A 4 10.43 8.25 -6.82
C LEU A 4 11.07 8.50 -8.20
N GLU A 5 11.59 9.70 -8.42
CA GLU A 5 12.36 10.00 -9.62
C GLU A 5 13.60 9.08 -9.64
N ARG A 6 13.95 8.55 -10.81
CA ARG A 6 14.97 7.50 -10.96
C ARG A 6 16.31 7.86 -10.32
N ASP A 7 16.64 9.16 -10.31
CA ASP A 7 17.90 9.69 -9.77
C ASP A 7 17.72 10.34 -8.39
N ALA A 8 16.52 10.28 -7.79
CA ALA A 8 16.25 10.83 -6.46
C ALA A 8 16.75 9.93 -5.32
N VAL A 9 17.06 8.66 -5.62
CA VAL A 9 17.58 7.72 -4.62
C VAL A 9 19.10 7.60 -4.80
N PRO A 10 19.92 8.05 -3.83
CA PRO A 10 21.36 7.89 -3.88
C PRO A 10 21.78 6.43 -4.07
N ALA A 11 22.80 6.20 -4.90
CA ALA A 11 23.32 4.85 -5.16
C ALA A 11 23.71 4.09 -3.88
N GLU A 12 24.23 4.81 -2.88
CA GLU A 12 24.57 4.24 -1.58
C GLU A 12 23.36 3.61 -0.84
N ILE A 13 22.17 4.23 -0.93
CA ILE A 13 20.94 3.67 -0.34
C ILE A 13 20.55 2.38 -1.06
N VAL A 14 20.72 2.35 -2.39
CA VAL A 14 20.44 1.16 -3.20
C VAL A 14 21.40 0.03 -2.84
N ASP A 15 22.68 0.32 -2.66
CA ASP A 15 23.69 -0.67 -2.28
C ASP A 15 23.46 -1.22 -0.87
N GLN A 16 23.11 -0.36 0.09
CA GLN A 16 22.72 -0.77 1.44
C GLN A 16 21.47 -1.67 1.43
N LEU A 17 20.46 -1.34 0.62
CA LEU A 17 19.26 -2.17 0.47
C LEU A 17 19.58 -3.53 -0.17
N ARG A 18 20.51 -3.58 -1.15
CA ARG A 18 20.92 -4.84 -1.79
C ARG A 18 21.67 -5.77 -0.84
N ALA A 19 22.45 -5.22 0.09
CA ALA A 19 23.30 -5.97 1.01
C ALA A 19 22.67 -6.21 2.40
N GLY A 20 21.50 -5.63 2.69
CA GLY A 20 20.91 -5.67 4.02
C GLY A 20 19.48 -5.12 4.08
N ALA A 21 19.23 -4.27 5.07
CA ALA A 21 17.92 -3.65 5.30
C ALA A 21 18.09 -2.16 5.58
N ILE A 22 17.11 -1.37 5.15
CA ILE A 22 17.04 0.06 5.42
C ILE A 22 15.73 0.38 6.13
N VAL A 23 15.75 1.37 7.00
CA VAL A 23 14.56 1.97 7.60
C VAL A 23 14.36 3.33 6.96
N ALA A 24 13.19 3.58 6.39
CA ALA A 24 12.87 4.84 5.72
C ALA A 24 11.54 5.40 6.25
N PRO A 25 11.42 6.73 6.39
CA PRO A 25 10.14 7.35 6.72
C PRO A 25 9.15 7.17 5.57
N ALA A 26 7.88 6.91 5.90
CA ALA A 26 6.79 6.81 4.94
C ALA A 26 5.76 7.91 5.21
N GLU A 27 5.72 8.93 4.35
CA GLU A 27 4.70 9.98 4.41
C GLU A 27 3.42 9.49 3.71
N VAL A 28 2.66 8.65 4.41
CA VAL A 28 1.41 8.06 3.91
C VAL A 28 0.24 8.36 4.85
N GLY A 29 -0.92 8.68 4.27
CA GLY A 29 -2.17 8.71 5.01
C GLY A 29 -2.66 7.28 5.25
N THR A 30 -2.96 6.94 6.50
CA THR A 30 -3.54 5.63 6.87
C THR A 30 -4.99 5.84 7.28
N ILE A 31 -5.89 5.00 6.76
CA ILE A 31 -7.30 4.99 7.11
C ILE A 31 -7.63 3.59 7.58
N GLU A 32 -8.18 3.48 8.80
CA GLU A 32 -8.74 2.23 9.31
C GLU A 32 -10.26 2.25 9.09
N LEU A 33 -10.77 1.23 8.40
CA LEU A 33 -12.20 1.08 8.13
C LEU A 33 -12.74 -0.14 8.89
N VAL A 34 -13.68 0.10 9.79
CA VAL A 34 -14.32 -0.94 10.61
C VAL A 34 -15.80 -1.06 10.28
N GLY A 35 -16.34 -2.28 10.37
CA GLY A 35 -17.75 -2.56 10.14
C GLY A 35 -18.14 -3.89 10.77
N ALA A 36 -19.43 -4.07 11.08
CA ALA A 36 -19.95 -5.35 11.55
C ALA A 36 -20.00 -6.36 10.38
N GLY A 37 -19.55 -7.60 10.63
CA GLY A 37 -19.47 -8.62 9.58
C GLY A 37 -18.65 -8.14 8.37
N GLN A 38 -19.20 -8.26 7.17
CA GLN A 38 -18.53 -7.85 5.93
C GLN A 38 -18.75 -6.37 5.56
N GLY A 39 -19.37 -5.56 6.43
CA GLY A 39 -19.80 -4.20 6.08
C GLY A 39 -18.69 -3.27 5.59
N ALA A 40 -17.47 -3.40 6.12
CA ALA A 40 -16.32 -2.63 5.67
C ALA A 40 -15.90 -3.02 4.23
N ILE A 41 -15.82 -4.32 3.96
CA ILE A 41 -15.47 -4.87 2.64
C ILE A 41 -16.52 -4.46 1.61
N THR A 42 -17.81 -4.67 1.89
CA THR A 42 -18.90 -4.33 0.97
C THR A 42 -18.94 -2.84 0.65
N CYS A 43 -18.64 -1.97 1.62
CA CYS A 43 -18.60 -0.53 1.40
C CYS A 43 -17.51 -0.10 0.40
N PHE A 44 -16.37 -0.79 0.38
CA PHE A 44 -15.20 -0.39 -0.41
C PHE A 44 -15.03 -1.16 -1.73
N GLN A 45 -15.59 -2.36 -1.85
CA GLN A 45 -15.48 -3.21 -3.05
C GLN A 45 -15.96 -2.50 -4.34
N GLY A 46 -16.94 -1.59 -4.24
CA GLY A 46 -17.43 -0.81 -5.38
C GLY A 46 -16.69 0.50 -5.64
N LEU A 47 -15.79 0.90 -4.74
CA LEU A 47 -15.02 2.15 -4.84
C LEU A 47 -13.62 1.91 -5.41
N LEU A 48 -13.02 0.77 -5.09
CA LEU A 48 -11.68 0.41 -5.55
C LEU A 48 -11.75 -0.39 -6.85
N THR A 49 -10.76 -0.20 -7.73
CA THR A 49 -10.64 -0.98 -8.97
C THR A 49 -10.23 -2.44 -8.77
N GLY A 50 -9.92 -2.85 -7.53
CA GLY A 50 -9.38 -4.16 -7.19
C GLY A 50 -10.32 -4.94 -6.28
N ASP A 51 -10.21 -6.26 -6.33
CA ASP A 51 -10.97 -7.17 -5.47
C ASP A 51 -10.32 -7.29 -4.10
N ILE A 52 -10.98 -6.75 -3.07
CA ILE A 52 -10.49 -6.81 -1.69
C ILE A 52 -11.11 -7.97 -0.90
N GLU A 53 -12.10 -8.68 -1.46
CA GLU A 53 -12.74 -9.83 -0.80
C GLU A 53 -11.99 -11.13 -1.08
N ASN A 54 -11.69 -11.43 -2.35
CA ASN A 54 -11.07 -12.70 -2.74
C ASN A 54 -9.67 -12.97 -2.14
N PRO A 55 -8.79 -11.97 -1.94
CA PRO A 55 -7.49 -12.21 -1.31
C PRO A 55 -7.55 -12.70 0.15
N GLY A 56 -8.64 -12.39 0.87
CA GLY A 56 -8.85 -12.80 2.26
C GLY A 56 -8.00 -12.04 3.29
N ASP A 57 -8.09 -12.48 4.53
CA ASP A 57 -7.50 -11.80 5.69
C ASP A 57 -5.97 -11.69 5.61
N GLY A 58 -5.44 -10.52 5.98
CA GLY A 58 -4.00 -10.24 5.98
C GLY A 58 -3.38 -9.98 4.61
N ALA A 59 -4.18 -10.04 3.54
CA ALA A 59 -3.73 -9.71 2.20
C ALA A 59 -3.54 -8.20 1.99
N PHE A 60 -2.60 -7.87 1.11
CA PHE A 60 -2.41 -6.51 0.61
C PHE A 60 -2.81 -6.45 -0.85
N VAL A 61 -3.68 -5.49 -1.18
CA VAL A 61 -4.18 -5.29 -2.54
C VAL A 61 -3.84 -3.87 -2.98
N TYR A 62 -3.36 -3.72 -4.20
CA TYR A 62 -3.13 -2.42 -4.81
C TYR A 62 -4.29 -2.10 -5.75
N GLY A 63 -4.99 -0.99 -5.50
CA GLY A 63 -6.12 -0.54 -6.30
C GLY A 63 -6.13 0.98 -6.43
N ALA A 64 -6.90 1.47 -7.40
CA ALA A 64 -7.18 2.89 -7.57
C ALA A 64 -8.60 3.20 -7.09
N LEU A 65 -8.81 4.44 -6.65
CA LEU A 65 -10.13 5.05 -6.44
C LEU A 65 -10.39 5.96 -7.64
N LEU A 66 -11.52 5.78 -8.33
CA LEU A 66 -11.87 6.51 -9.56
C LEU A 66 -12.94 7.58 -9.34
#